data_AF-A0A8T8SCG4-F1
#
_entry.id   AF-A0A8T8SCG4-F1
#
_cell.length_a   1.000
_cell.length_b   1.000
_cell.length_c   1.000
_cell.angle_alpha   90.00
_cell.angle_beta   90.00
_cell.angle_gamma   90.00
#
_symmetry.space_group_name_H-M   'P 1'
#
loop_
_entity.id
_entity.type
_entity.pdbx_description
1 polymer ?
#
loop_
_entity_poly.entity_id
_entity_poly.type
_entity_poly.pdbx_seq_one_letter_code
_entity_poly.pdbx_strand_id
1 'polypeptide(L)'
;MLGSVAASCALRTAPTLLPETLPTGQVGKPYRVALEVINAPTPVHGIYVSDAQPLPEGLRIEHQDRDNHGLIVGTPTRTGVYEVHLSAGTYGTQCAGLRARRIYTLHIIE
;
A
#
# COMPACT_ATOMS: atom_id res chain seq x y z
N MET A 1 -3.72 32.88 18.93
CA MET A 1 -3.50 31.43 19.16
C MET A 1 -3.62 30.65 17.84
N LEU A 2 -2.64 30.77 16.94
CA LEU A 2 -2.60 30.00 15.68
C LEU A 2 -1.34 29.12 15.57
N GLY A 3 -0.38 29.26 16.49
CA GLY A 3 0.93 28.61 16.41
C GLY A 3 1.00 27.17 16.93
N SER A 4 0.00 26.68 17.68
CA SER A 4 0.08 25.37 18.35
C SER A 4 -0.41 24.19 17.49
N VAL A 5 -1.45 24.39 16.66
CA VAL A 5 -2.06 23.29 15.87
C VAL A 5 -1.15 22.89 14.70
N ALA A 6 -0.56 23.85 14.00
CA ALA A 6 0.33 23.58 12.87
C ALA A 6 1.61 22.84 13.28
N ALA A 7 2.17 23.17 14.44
CA ALA A 7 3.34 22.49 14.99
C ALA A 7 3.05 21.02 15.36
N SER A 8 1.85 20.74 15.88
CA SER A 8 1.43 19.37 16.22
C SER A 8 1.18 18.51 14.96
N CYS A 9 0.64 19.08 13.88
CA CYS A 9 0.42 18.35 12.62
C CYS A 9 1.72 17.86 11.96
N ALA A 10 2.81 18.63 12.12
CA ALA A 10 4.12 18.35 11.51
C ALA A 10 4.92 17.25 12.24
N LEU A 11 4.59 16.97 13.49
CA LEU A 11 5.26 15.95 14.31
C LEU A 11 4.65 14.54 14.16
N ARG A 12 3.66 14.37 13.29
CA ARG A 12 2.99 13.08 13.10
C ARG A 12 3.88 12.11 12.32
N THR A 13 4.06 10.92 12.87
CA THR A 13 4.75 9.81 12.20
C THR A 13 3.96 9.34 11.00
N ALA A 14 4.65 9.06 9.89
CA ALA A 14 4.01 8.47 8.72
C ALA A 14 3.54 7.04 9.02
N PRO A 15 2.37 6.62 8.49
CA PRO A 15 1.94 5.22 8.58
C PRO A 15 2.91 4.30 7.84
N THR A 16 2.94 3.03 8.26
CA THR A 16 3.77 2.00 7.64
C THR A 16 2.89 1.00 6.93
N LEU A 17 3.31 0.60 5.72
CA LEU A 17 2.64 -0.44 4.93
C LEU A 17 3.38 -1.77 5.12
N LEU A 18 2.63 -2.80 5.51
CA LEU A 18 3.05 -4.18 5.72
C LEU A 18 2.38 -5.10 4.68
N PRO A 19 2.99 -6.27 4.36
CA PRO A 19 4.24 -6.82 4.89
C PRO A 19 5.46 -6.04 4.39
N GLU A 20 6.65 -6.31 4.92
CA GLU A 20 7.86 -5.62 4.46
C GLU A 20 8.35 -6.07 3.09
N THR A 21 8.07 -7.33 2.76
CA THR A 21 8.44 -7.99 1.51
C THR A 21 7.24 -8.76 0.97
N LEU A 22 7.15 -8.87 -0.35
CA LEU A 22 6.13 -9.71 -0.98
C LEU A 22 6.68 -11.13 -1.20
N PRO A 23 5.91 -12.18 -0.94
CA PRO A 23 6.30 -13.53 -1.29
C PRO A 23 6.37 -13.70 -2.81
N THR A 24 7.21 -14.62 -3.27
CA THR A 24 7.27 -15.02 -4.68
C THR A 24 5.93 -15.57 -5.15
N GLY A 25 5.47 -15.12 -6.31
CA GLY A 25 4.32 -15.67 -7.03
C GLY A 25 4.73 -16.63 -8.15
N GLN A 26 3.76 -17.38 -8.67
CA GLN A 26 3.97 -18.31 -9.78
C GLN A 26 2.92 -18.07 -10.87
N VAL A 27 3.33 -18.12 -12.13
CA VAL A 27 2.42 -17.92 -13.27
C VAL A 27 1.28 -18.94 -13.23
N GLY A 28 0.06 -18.47 -13.48
CA GLY A 28 -1.13 -19.34 -13.49
C GLY A 28 -1.58 -19.85 -12.12
N LYS A 29 -0.90 -19.49 -11.03
CA LYS A 29 -1.32 -19.80 -9.65
C LYS A 29 -2.01 -18.61 -8.98
N PRO A 30 -3.07 -18.85 -8.18
CA PRO A 30 -3.66 -17.81 -7.37
C PRO A 30 -2.61 -17.18 -6.44
N TYR A 31 -2.50 -15.86 -6.50
CA TYR A 31 -1.67 -15.07 -5.63
C TYR A 31 -2.57 -14.26 -4.70
N ARG A 32 -2.33 -14.34 -3.39
CA ARG A 32 -3.12 -13.66 -2.35
C ARG A 32 -2.19 -13.22 -1.23
N VAL A 33 -2.07 -11.91 -1.01
CA VAL A 33 -1.25 -11.32 0.06
C VAL A 33 -2.06 -10.26 0.78
N ALA A 34 -2.14 -10.36 2.11
CA ALA A 34 -2.74 -9.34 2.95
C ALA A 34 -1.77 -8.16 3.09
N LEU A 35 -2.31 -6.96 2.92
CA LEU A 35 -1.65 -5.69 3.20
C LEU A 35 -2.25 -5.10 4.47
N GLU A 36 -1.44 -4.46 5.28
CA GLU A 36 -1.89 -3.73 6.47
C GLU A 36 -1.19 -2.38 6.55
N VAL A 37 -1.96 -1.34 6.86
CA VAL A 37 -1.44 -0.01 7.15
C VAL A 37 -1.48 0.21 8.66
N ILE A 38 -0.31 0.22 9.29
CA ILE A 38 -0.17 0.42 10.74
C ILE A 38 0.29 1.84 11.06
N ASN A 39 0.18 2.23 12.33
CA ASN A 39 0.52 3.57 12.80
C ASN A 39 -0.25 4.68 12.07
N ALA A 40 -1.46 4.36 11.58
CA ALA A 40 -2.37 5.31 10.95
C ALA A 40 -3.31 5.91 12.01
N PRO A 41 -3.19 7.20 12.37
CA PRO A 41 -4.05 7.83 13.37
C PRO A 41 -5.48 8.11 12.88
N THR A 42 -5.74 7.86 11.59
CA THR A 42 -7.01 8.12 10.91
C THR A 42 -7.27 6.98 9.93
N PRO A 43 -8.54 6.70 9.55
CA PRO A 43 -8.85 5.62 8.62
C PRO A 43 -8.14 5.79 7.27
N VAL A 44 -7.82 4.65 6.63
CA VAL A 44 -7.19 4.62 5.31
C VAL A 44 -8.27 4.84 4.25
N HIS A 45 -8.05 5.82 3.36
CA HIS A 45 -8.98 6.11 2.26
C HIS A 45 -8.64 5.35 0.98
N GLY A 46 -7.48 4.69 0.92
CA GLY A 46 -7.12 3.80 -0.18
C GLY A 46 -5.68 3.29 -0.13
N ILE A 47 -5.48 2.16 -0.79
CA ILE A 47 -4.17 1.58 -1.11
C ILE A 47 -4.05 1.52 -2.63
N TYR A 48 -2.97 2.08 -3.15
CA TYR A 48 -2.77 2.35 -4.57
C TYR A 48 -1.44 1.80 -5.03
N VAL A 49 -1.38 1.38 -6.30
CA VAL A 49 -0.14 1.08 -7.01
C VAL A 49 0.19 2.24 -7.96
N SER A 50 1.48 2.52 -8.16
CA SER A 50 1.96 3.48 -9.16
C SER A 50 1.64 3.00 -10.58
N ASP A 51 1.13 3.88 -11.43
CA ASP A 51 0.94 3.59 -12.86
C ASP A 51 2.28 3.40 -13.59
N ALA A 52 3.37 4.00 -13.09
CA ALA A 52 4.71 3.85 -13.66
C ALA A 52 5.42 2.56 -13.19
N GLN A 53 4.99 2.01 -12.05
CA GLN A 53 5.50 0.76 -11.49
C GLN A 53 4.32 -0.12 -11.04
N PRO A 54 3.53 -0.62 -12.00
CA PRO A 54 2.30 -1.34 -11.72
C PRO A 54 2.57 -2.75 -11.17
N LEU A 55 1.51 -3.39 -10.68
CA LEU A 55 1.54 -4.82 -10.39
C LEU A 55 1.70 -5.63 -11.70
N PRO A 56 2.28 -6.85 -11.63
CA PRO A 56 2.26 -7.78 -12.74
C PRO A 56 0.84 -7.98 -13.30
N GLU A 57 0.76 -8.22 -14.61
CA GLU A 57 -0.51 -8.49 -15.27
C GLU A 57 -1.25 -9.66 -14.60
N GLY A 58 -2.56 -9.48 -14.39
CA GLY A 58 -3.42 -10.44 -13.70
C GLY A 58 -3.47 -10.28 -12.18
N LEU A 59 -2.68 -9.37 -11.60
CA LEU A 59 -2.77 -8.97 -10.19
C LEU A 59 -3.44 -7.59 -10.04
N ARG A 60 -4.15 -7.41 -8.92
CA ARG A 60 -4.79 -6.14 -8.55
C ARG A 60 -4.84 -5.95 -7.05
N ILE A 61 -5.10 -4.72 -6.62
CA ILE A 61 -5.34 -4.38 -5.22
C ILE A 61 -6.85 -4.36 -4.96
N GLU A 62 -7.26 -5.00 -3.87
CA GLU A 62 -8.57 -4.84 -3.27
C GLU A 62 -8.40 -4.09 -1.95
N HIS A 63 -9.18 -3.03 -1.78
CA HIS A 63 -9.21 -2.25 -0.55
C HIS A 63 -10.64 -1.74 -0.35
N GLN A 64 -11.09 -1.75 0.91
CA GLN A 64 -12.38 -1.22 1.30
C GLN A 64 -12.17 0.13 1.99
N ASP A 65 -12.91 1.16 1.58
CA ASP A 65 -12.82 2.49 2.19
C ASP A 65 -12.93 2.40 3.72
N ARG A 66 -12.02 3.11 4.39
CA ARG A 66 -11.83 3.17 5.86
C ARG A 66 -11.29 1.91 6.53
N ASP A 67 -11.05 0.82 5.82
CA ASP A 67 -10.33 -0.34 6.36
C ASP A 67 -8.81 -0.09 6.31
N ASN A 68 -8.08 -0.48 7.34
CA ASN A 68 -6.61 -0.43 7.32
C ASN A 68 -5.98 -1.63 6.60
N HIS A 69 -6.79 -2.61 6.18
CA HIS A 69 -6.34 -3.78 5.42
C HIS A 69 -6.65 -3.67 3.94
N GLY A 70 -5.83 -4.33 3.12
CA GLY A 70 -6.11 -4.59 1.72
C GLY A 70 -5.56 -5.95 1.29
N LEU A 71 -5.80 -6.31 0.05
CA LEU A 71 -5.29 -7.55 -0.52
C LEU A 71 -4.68 -7.30 -1.89
N ILE A 72 -3.51 -7.88 -2.15
CA ILE A 72 -3.06 -8.13 -3.53
C ILE A 72 -3.63 -9.48 -3.91
N VAL A 73 -4.47 -9.51 -4.93
CA VAL A 73 -5.13 -10.73 -5.40
C VAL A 73 -5.01 -10.88 -6.91
N GLY A 74 -5.06 -12.12 -7.38
CA GLY A 74 -5.21 -12.42 -8.78
C GLY A 74 -4.42 -13.65 -9.19
N THR A 75 -4.05 -13.71 -10.46
CA THR A 75 -3.23 -14.79 -11.02
C THR A 75 -2.26 -14.17 -12.00
N PRO A 76 -0.95 -14.15 -11.70
CA PRO A 76 0.01 -13.49 -12.56
C PRO A 76 0.16 -14.30 -13.87
N THR A 77 0.27 -13.60 -14.99
CA THR A 77 0.32 -14.22 -16.33
C THR A 77 1.72 -14.31 -16.91
N ARG A 78 2.69 -13.58 -16.33
CA ARG A 78 4.04 -13.45 -16.88
C ARG A 78 5.12 -13.48 -15.80
N THR A 79 6.16 -14.29 -16.04
CA THR A 79 7.35 -14.36 -15.20
C THR A 79 8.18 -13.07 -15.27
N GLY A 80 8.91 -12.80 -14.19
CA GLY A 80 9.78 -11.64 -14.11
C GLY A 80 10.03 -11.18 -12.69
N VAL A 81 10.91 -10.17 -12.57
CA VAL A 81 11.13 -9.42 -11.34
C VAL A 81 10.52 -8.04 -11.53
N TYR A 82 9.56 -7.70 -10.69
CA TYR A 82 8.79 -6.47 -10.79
C TYR A 82 9.10 -5.58 -9.60
N GLU A 83 9.51 -4.34 -9.88
CA GLU A 83 9.54 -3.30 -8.86
C GLU A 83 8.14 -2.69 -8.77
N VAL A 84 7.48 -2.83 -7.62
CA VAL A 84 6.10 -2.39 -7.39
C VAL A 84 6.09 -1.28 -6.36
N HIS A 85 5.55 -0.13 -6.72
CA HIS A 85 5.46 1.02 -5.82
C HIS A 85 4.05 1.10 -5.25
N LEU A 86 3.91 0.76 -3.98
CA LEU A 86 2.66 0.83 -3.25
C LEU A 86 2.61 2.08 -2.39
N SER A 87 1.45 2.71 -2.34
CA SER A 87 1.17 3.81 -1.43
C SER A 87 -0.18 3.63 -0.77
N ALA A 88 -0.31 4.09 0.47
CA ALA A 88 -1.60 4.20 1.15
C ALA A 88 -1.79 5.62 1.65
N GLY A 89 -3.02 6.10 1.63
CA GLY A 89 -3.38 7.41 2.13
C GLY A 89 -4.39 7.31 3.27
N THR A 90 -4.24 8.16 4.28
CA THR A 90 -5.20 8.28 5.39
C THR A 90 -6.03 9.55 5.26
N TYR A 91 -7.25 9.54 5.77
CA TYR A 91 -8.08 10.75 5.79
C TYR A 91 -7.40 11.86 6.62
N GLY A 92 -7.61 13.10 6.20
CA GLY A 92 -7.29 14.26 7.02
C GLY A 92 -8.38 14.53 8.06
N THR A 93 -8.00 15.19 9.14
CA THR A 93 -8.92 15.76 10.14
C THR A 93 -8.65 17.27 10.22
N GLN A 94 -8.17 17.79 11.34
CA GLN A 94 -7.64 19.16 11.44
C GLN A 94 -6.29 19.34 10.74
N CYS A 95 -5.65 18.24 10.35
CA CYS A 95 -4.40 18.20 9.60
C CYS A 95 -4.62 17.45 8.28
N ALA A 96 -3.76 17.69 7.29
CA ALA A 96 -3.75 16.90 6.05
C ALA A 96 -3.60 15.39 6.32
N GLY A 97 -4.16 14.57 5.44
CA GLY A 97 -3.97 13.12 5.46
C GLY A 97 -2.50 12.73 5.36
N LEU A 98 -2.16 11.58 5.93
CA LEU A 98 -0.80 11.04 5.88
C LEU A 98 -0.68 10.04 4.73
N ARG A 99 0.56 9.74 4.34
CA ARG A 99 0.85 8.75 3.29
C ARG A 99 1.89 7.75 3.77
N ALA A 100 1.60 6.47 3.55
CA ALA A 100 2.60 5.41 3.57
C ALA A 100 3.08 5.16 2.14
N ARG A 101 4.36 4.83 1.97
CA ARG A 101 4.93 4.37 0.69
C ARG A 101 5.86 3.20 0.95
N ARG A 102 5.83 2.20 0.08
CA ARG A 102 6.76 1.09 0.10
C ARG A 102 7.04 0.62 -1.32
N ILE A 103 8.32 0.41 -1.62
CA ILE A 103 8.78 -0.19 -2.86
C ILE A 103 9.02 -1.67 -2.57
N TYR A 104 8.43 -2.53 -3.39
CA TYR A 104 8.55 -3.97 -3.29
C TYR A 104 9.26 -4.55 -4.50
N THR A 105 10.01 -5.60 -4.27
CA THR A 105 10.49 -6.50 -5.32
C THR A 105 9.60 -7.74 -5.31
N LEU A 106 8.82 -7.93 -6.37
CA LEU A 106 7.96 -9.10 -6.55
C LEU A 106 8.57 -10.03 -7.61
N HIS A 107 8.89 -11.24 -7.20
CA HIS A 107 9.34 -12.30 -8.09
C HIS A 107 8.15 -13.12 -8.57
N ILE A 108 8.01 -13.28 -9.88
CA ILE A 108 7.07 -14.21 -10.51
C ILE A 108 7.86 -15.26 -11.27
N ILE A 109 7.72 -16.53 -10.87
CA ILE A 109 8.37 -17.68 -11.50
C ILE A 109 7.38 -18.51 -12.33
N GLU A 110 7.89 -19.43 -13.15
CA GLU A 110 7.08 -20.37 -13.94
C GLU A 110 6.34 -21.38 -13.05
#